data_AF-V2XRQ7-F1
#
_entry.id   AF-V2XRQ7-F1
#
_cell.length_a   1.000
_cell.length_b   1.000
_cell.length_c   1.000
_cell.angle_alpha   90.00
_cell.angle_beta   90.00
_cell.angle_gamma   90.00
#
_symmetry.space_group_name_H-M   'P 1'
#
loop_
_entity.id
_entity.type
_entity.pdbx_description
1 polymer ?
#
loop_
_entity_poly.entity_id
_entity_poly.type
_entity_poly.pdbx_seq_one_letter_code
_entity_poly.pdbx_strand_id
1 'polypeptide(L)'
;MSVEYASAIEELAQVLANRFARLARGWEASTPGKRQDDLEKILAARNVAAKLPDLITESDALALLNLEDPLQAVAEQWLKMTGLDRPQDDALRQCVGTLCGSALRQDALQTAKTQKAHRRDTMAR
;
A
#
# COMPACT_ATOMS: atom_id res chain seq x y z
N MET A 1 0.50 -6.06 -24.86
CA MET A 1 1.85 -5.50 -24.64
C MET A 1 2.06 -5.51 -23.14
N SER A 2 2.93 -6.39 -22.64
CA SER A 2 3.36 -6.35 -21.25
C SER A 2 4.23 -5.11 -21.11
N VAL A 3 3.89 -4.21 -20.19
CA VAL A 3 4.79 -3.09 -19.86
C VAL A 3 5.95 -3.70 -19.10
N GLU A 4 7.15 -3.63 -19.66
CA GLU A 4 8.38 -4.03 -18.97
C GLU A 4 8.86 -2.85 -18.13
N TYR A 5 8.89 -3.02 -16.81
CA TYR A 5 9.46 -2.07 -15.88
C TYR A 5 10.91 -2.47 -15.56
N ALA A 6 11.80 -1.50 -15.42
CA ALA A 6 13.20 -1.75 -15.11
C ALA A 6 13.42 -2.17 -13.65
N SER A 7 12.48 -1.86 -12.74
CA SER A 7 12.51 -2.29 -11.35
C SER A 7 11.12 -2.32 -10.69
N ALA A 8 11.00 -2.94 -9.51
CA ALA A 8 9.73 -2.98 -8.78
C ALA A 8 9.36 -1.60 -8.23
N ILE A 9 10.35 -0.74 -7.94
CA ILE A 9 10.12 0.66 -7.57
C ILE A 9 9.48 1.42 -8.74
N GLU A 10 9.97 1.22 -9.97
CA GLU A 10 9.39 1.87 -11.16
C GLU A 10 7.95 1.39 -11.43
N GLU A 11 7.72 0.07 -11.34
CA GLU A 11 6.37 -0.50 -11.45
C GLU A 11 5.43 0.10 -10.39
N LEU A 12 5.87 0.12 -9.12
CA LEU A 12 5.08 0.68 -8.03
C LEU A 12 4.80 2.17 -8.25
N ALA A 13 5.79 2.96 -8.67
CA ALA A 13 5.61 4.38 -8.95
C ALA A 13 4.51 4.59 -10.00
N GLN A 14 4.51 3.79 -11.06
CA GLN A 14 3.48 3.85 -12.10
C GLN A 14 2.10 3.43 -11.58
N VAL A 15 2.03 2.39 -10.75
CA VAL A 15 0.78 1.93 -10.10
C VAL A 15 0.21 3.03 -9.19
N LEU A 16 1.04 3.63 -8.34
CA LEU A 16 0.62 4.70 -7.43
C LEU A 16 0.15 5.93 -8.20
N ALA A 17 0.88 6.35 -9.23
CA ALA A 17 0.51 7.49 -10.07
C ALA A 17 -0.84 7.25 -10.76
N ASN A 18 -1.06 6.06 -11.33
CA ASN A 18 -2.31 5.70 -12.00
C ASN A 18 -3.49 5.67 -11.03
N ARG A 19 -3.30 5.10 -9.83
CA ARG A 19 -4.35 5.07 -8.80
C ARG A 19 -4.67 6.46 -8.29
N PHE A 20 -3.65 7.28 -8.04
CA PHE A 20 -3.83 8.65 -7.61
C PHE A 20 -4.58 9.48 -8.66
N ALA A 21 -4.26 9.33 -9.94
CA ALA A 21 -4.97 10.03 -11.02
C ALA A 21 -6.46 9.66 -11.06
N ARG A 22 -6.81 8.38 -10.84
CA ARG A 22 -8.21 7.93 -10.75
C ARG A 22 -8.92 8.51 -9.52
N LEU A 23 -8.25 8.49 -8.37
CA LEU A 23 -8.76 9.07 -7.12
C LEU A 23 -9.00 10.57 -7.26
N ALA A 24 -8.03 11.31 -7.82
CA ALA A 24 -8.10 12.76 -7.98
C ALA A 24 -9.26 13.17 -8.89
N ARG A 25 -9.45 12.50 -10.03
CA ARG A 25 -10.60 12.75 -10.92
C ARG A 25 -11.93 12.50 -10.22
N GLY A 26 -12.03 11.41 -9.44
CA GLY A 26 -13.24 11.10 -8.67
C GLY A 26 -13.54 12.15 -7.60
N TRP A 27 -12.50 12.63 -6.91
CA TRP A 27 -12.62 13.69 -5.91
C TRP A 27 -13.03 15.01 -6.54
N GLU A 28 -12.39 15.43 -7.63
CA GLU A 28 -12.73 16.65 -8.38
C GLU A 28 -14.17 16.66 -8.88
N ALA A 29 -14.69 15.51 -9.32
CA ALA A 29 -16.06 15.35 -9.78
C ALA A 29 -17.12 15.28 -8.65
N SER A 30 -16.69 15.20 -7.39
CA SER A 30 -17.60 15.05 -6.25
C SER A 30 -18.18 16.38 -5.74
N THR A 31 -19.25 16.30 -4.95
CA THR A 31 -19.89 17.49 -4.38
C THR A 31 -18.94 18.25 -3.44
N PRO A 32 -19.10 19.57 -3.24
CA PRO A 32 -18.24 20.34 -2.34
C PRO A 32 -18.13 19.75 -0.93
N GLY A 33 -19.24 19.30 -0.35
CA GLY A 33 -19.25 18.64 0.97
C GLY A 33 -18.42 17.36 0.97
N LYS A 34 -18.59 16.51 -0.05
CA LYS A 34 -17.82 15.27 -0.19
C LYS A 34 -16.32 15.54 -0.37
N ARG A 35 -15.96 16.59 -1.11
CA ARG A 35 -14.57 17.02 -1.26
C ARG A 35 -13.95 17.43 0.07
N GLN A 36 -14.71 18.14 0.90
CA GLN A 36 -14.27 18.55 2.23
C GLN A 36 -14.08 17.33 3.14
N ASP A 37 -15.03 16.40 3.14
CA ASP A 37 -14.97 15.17 3.95
C ASP A 37 -13.79 14.27 3.58
N ASP A 38 -13.41 14.21 2.30
CA ASP A 38 -12.33 13.36 1.80
C ASP A 38 -10.99 14.11 1.61
N LEU A 39 -10.90 15.37 2.04
CA LEU A 39 -9.71 16.20 1.85
C LEU A 39 -8.44 15.55 2.42
N GLU A 40 -8.53 14.96 3.62
CA GLU A 40 -7.38 14.34 4.27
C GLU A 40 -6.88 13.12 3.50
N LYS A 41 -7.81 12.32 2.97
CA LYS A 41 -7.50 11.11 2.20
C LYS A 41 -6.78 11.45 0.92
N ILE A 42 -7.23 12.51 0.21
CA ILE A 42 -6.58 12.88 -1.05
C ILE A 42 -5.20 13.52 -0.83
N LEU A 43 -5.02 14.27 0.26
CA LEU A 43 -3.70 14.82 0.62
C LEU A 43 -2.71 13.72 1.01
N ALA A 44 -3.15 12.73 1.79
CA ALA A 44 -2.34 11.57 2.15
C ALA A 44 -1.95 10.77 0.89
N ALA A 45 -2.92 10.44 0.04
CA ALA A 45 -2.66 9.72 -1.20
C ALA A 45 -1.69 10.47 -2.12
N ARG A 46 -1.83 11.81 -2.23
CA ARG A 46 -0.90 12.64 -2.99
C ARG A 46 0.53 12.53 -2.45
N ASN A 47 0.70 12.64 -1.14
CA ASN A 47 2.03 12.56 -0.51
C ASN A 47 2.67 11.18 -0.71
N VAL A 48 1.89 10.11 -0.56
CA VAL A 48 2.33 8.74 -0.81
C VAL A 48 2.79 8.57 -2.26
N ALA A 49 1.95 8.95 -3.23
CA ALA A 49 2.28 8.80 -4.65
C ALA A 49 3.52 9.62 -5.05
N ALA A 50 3.74 10.77 -4.42
CA ALA A 50 4.85 11.67 -4.75
C ALA A 50 6.18 11.27 -4.10
N LYS A 51 6.16 10.72 -2.87
CA LYS A 51 7.38 10.52 -2.07
C LYS A 51 7.77 9.05 -1.89
N LEU A 52 6.80 8.14 -1.88
CA LEU A 52 7.05 6.75 -1.52
C LEU A 52 8.15 6.08 -2.37
N PRO A 53 8.17 6.23 -3.72
CA PRO A 53 9.18 5.57 -4.54
C PRO A 53 10.62 5.94 -4.20
N ASP A 54 10.86 7.16 -3.72
CA ASP A 54 12.21 7.64 -3.38
C ASP A 54 12.68 7.17 -1.98
N LEU A 55 11.77 6.61 -1.17
CA LEU A 55 12.04 6.29 0.23
C LEU A 55 12.14 4.80 0.52
N ILE A 56 11.71 3.95 -0.39
CA ILE A 56 11.59 2.51 -0.16
C ILE A 56 12.70 1.72 -0.85
N THR A 57 12.84 0.46 -0.44
CA THR A 57 13.71 -0.51 -1.12
C THR A 57 12.94 -1.29 -2.19
N GLU A 58 13.65 -2.01 -3.05
CA GLU A 58 13.04 -2.94 -4.02
C GLU A 58 12.19 -4.02 -3.32
N SER A 59 12.61 -4.51 -2.16
CA SER A 59 11.85 -5.51 -1.40
C SER A 59 10.54 -4.94 -0.86
N ASP A 60 10.56 -3.69 -0.39
CA ASP A 60 9.35 -3.00 0.05
C ASP A 60 8.40 -2.79 -1.13
N ALA A 61 8.94 -2.41 -2.29
CA ALA A 61 8.15 -2.20 -3.50
C ALA A 61 7.43 -3.48 -3.94
N LEU A 62 8.14 -4.61 -3.97
CA LEU A 62 7.55 -5.93 -4.25
C LEU A 62 6.45 -6.30 -3.24
N ALA A 63 6.68 -6.06 -1.95
CA ALA A 63 5.69 -6.35 -0.91
C ALA A 63 4.43 -5.48 -1.08
N LEU A 64 4.59 -4.20 -1.42
CA LEU A 64 3.49 -3.28 -1.66
C LEU A 64 2.72 -3.61 -2.95
N LEU A 65 3.40 -4.06 -4.01
CA LEU A 65 2.77 -4.49 -5.26
C LEU A 65 1.85 -5.71 -5.07
N ASN A 66 2.06 -6.52 -4.03
CA ASN A 66 1.16 -7.62 -3.68
C ASN A 66 -0.14 -7.16 -3.00
N LEU A 67 -0.28 -5.87 -2.65
CA LEU A 67 -1.51 -5.33 -2.09
C LEU A 67 -2.53 -5.02 -3.20
N GLU A 68 -3.82 -5.23 -2.90
CA GLU A 68 -4.90 -4.91 -3.84
C GLU A 68 -4.95 -3.41 -4.18
N ASP A 69 -4.73 -2.55 -3.19
CA ASP A 69 -4.59 -1.10 -3.37
C ASP A 69 -3.44 -0.56 -2.51
N PRO A 70 -2.19 -0.53 -3.04
CA PRO A 70 -1.04 -0.03 -2.29
C PRO A 70 -1.16 1.45 -1.94
N LEU A 71 -1.82 2.25 -2.79
CA LEU A 71 -1.97 3.68 -2.54
C LEU A 71 -2.87 3.92 -1.34
N GLN A 72 -4.04 3.27 -1.32
CA GLN A 72 -4.99 3.38 -0.22
C GLN A 72 -4.40 2.82 1.08
N ALA A 73 -3.78 1.63 1.02
CA ALA A 73 -3.22 0.98 2.21
C ALA A 73 -2.17 1.86 2.90
N VAL A 74 -1.22 2.42 2.14
CA VAL A 74 -0.17 3.29 2.70
C VAL A 74 -0.74 4.63 3.16
N ALA A 75 -1.68 5.23 2.41
CA ALA A 75 -2.29 6.50 2.80
C ALA A 75 -3.12 6.40 4.08
N GLU A 76 -3.90 5.33 4.25
CA GLU A 76 -4.66 5.09 5.48
C GLU A 76 -3.76 4.81 6.68
N GLN A 77 -2.71 4.01 6.49
CA GLN A 77 -1.76 3.73 7.56
C GLN A 77 -1.02 5.02 7.98
N TRP A 78 -0.65 5.84 7.00
CA TRP A 78 -0.05 7.15 7.23
C TRP A 78 -0.97 8.07 8.04
N LEU A 79 -2.24 8.19 7.65
CA LEU A 79 -3.22 9.02 8.37
C LEU A 79 -3.41 8.54 9.80
N LYS A 80 -3.45 7.22 10.04
CA LYS A 80 -3.55 6.65 11.39
C LYS A 80 -2.34 6.99 12.27
N MET A 81 -1.15 7.10 11.67
CA MET A 81 0.10 7.31 12.40
C MET A 81 0.42 8.79 12.64
N THR A 82 0.07 9.67 11.69
CA THR A 82 0.55 11.07 11.69
C THR A 82 -0.56 12.10 11.56
N GLY A 83 -1.79 11.69 11.24
CA GLY A 83 -2.83 12.63 10.83
C GLY A 83 -2.43 13.44 9.59
N LEU A 84 -2.63 14.76 9.65
CA LEU A 84 -2.26 15.72 8.61
C LEU A 84 -0.90 16.40 8.83
N ASP A 85 -0.12 15.97 9.82
CA ASP A 85 1.15 16.62 10.12
C ASP A 85 2.12 16.55 8.93
N ARG A 86 3.04 17.52 8.85
CA ARG A 86 3.95 17.70 7.71
C ARG A 86 4.59 16.36 7.31
N PRO A 87 4.76 16.09 6.01
CA PRO A 87 5.29 14.83 5.53
C PRO A 87 6.73 14.62 5.99
N GLN A 88 6.91 13.84 7.06
CA GLN A 88 8.20 13.37 7.55
C GLN A 88 8.52 12.06 6.86
N ASP A 89 9.62 12.02 6.11
CA ASP A 89 10.02 10.85 5.32
C ASP A 89 10.19 9.60 6.21
N ASP A 90 10.60 9.79 7.47
CA ASP A 90 10.71 8.73 8.48
C ASP A 90 9.36 8.07 8.82
N ALA A 91 8.28 8.86 8.87
CA ALA A 91 6.95 8.31 9.11
C ALA A 91 6.48 7.43 7.95
N LEU A 92 6.91 7.73 6.71
CA LEU A 92 6.53 7.00 5.49
C LEU A 92 7.24 5.65 5.51
N ARG A 93 8.54 5.67 5.83
CA ARG A 93 9.34 4.46 6.04
C ARG A 93 8.74 3.58 7.15
N GLN A 94 8.31 4.17 8.26
CA GLN A 94 7.69 3.42 9.35
C GLN A 94 6.31 2.83 8.98
N CYS A 95 5.50 3.55 8.19
CA CYS A 95 4.24 3.04 7.66
C CYS A 95 4.47 1.80 6.79
N VAL A 96 5.42 1.87 5.87
CA VAL A 96 5.79 0.76 4.99
C VAL A 96 6.31 -0.41 5.81
N GLY A 97 7.21 -0.18 6.77
CA GLY A 97 7.70 -1.24 7.65
C GLY A 97 6.59 -1.94 8.44
N THR A 98 5.56 -1.19 8.86
CA THR A 98 4.38 -1.77 9.53
C THR A 98 3.55 -2.64 8.58
N LEU A 99 3.31 -2.17 7.36
CA LEU A 99 2.55 -2.89 6.35
C LEU A 99 3.29 -4.13 5.83
N CYS A 100 4.54 -3.99 5.43
CA CYS A 100 5.36 -5.12 4.96
C CYS A 100 5.64 -6.13 6.08
N GLY A 101 5.91 -5.65 7.31
CA GLY A 101 6.11 -6.51 8.48
C GLY A 101 4.85 -7.29 8.89
N SER A 102 3.66 -6.72 8.67
CA SER A 102 2.38 -7.42 8.90
C SER A 102 2.02 -8.37 7.78
N ALA A 103 2.29 -8.03 6.51
CA ALA A 103 2.12 -8.91 5.36
C ALA A 103 2.96 -10.20 5.50
N LEU A 104 4.25 -10.06 5.86
CA LEU A 104 5.13 -11.21 6.12
C LEU A 104 4.62 -12.12 7.25
N ARG A 105 3.98 -11.53 8.28
CA ARG A 105 3.35 -12.30 9.36
C ARG A 105 2.08 -13.03 8.91
N GLN A 106 1.29 -12.44 8.03
CA GLN A 106 0.10 -13.07 7.48
C GLN A 106 0.45 -14.24 6.56
N ASP A 107 1.51 -14.12 5.75
CA ASP A 107 2.03 -15.22 4.92
C ASP A 107 2.57 -16.38 5.79
N ALA A 108 3.29 -16.06 6.87
CA ALA A 108 3.76 -17.07 7.83
C ALA A 108 2.59 -17.80 8.52
N LEU A 109 1.48 -17.10 8.81
CA LEU A 109 0.29 -17.70 9.41
C LEU A 109 -0.52 -18.52 8.40
N GLN A 110 -0.59 -18.12 7.14
CA GLN A 110 -1.24 -18.88 6.08
C GLN A 110 -0.46 -20.16 5.75
N THR A 111 0.86 -20.08 5.59
CA THR A 111 1.72 -21.27 5.38
C THR A 111 1.64 -22.26 6.54
N ALA A 112 1.60 -21.78 7.79
CA ALA A 112 1.41 -22.63 8.97
C ALA A 112 0.01 -23.29 9.03
N LYS A 113 -1.05 -22.60 8.59
CA LYS A 113 -2.41 -23.18 8.49
C LYS A 113 -2.48 -24.27 7.42
N THR A 114 -1.87 -24.05 6.25
CA THR A 114 -1.84 -25.02 5.15
C THR A 114 -1.07 -26.29 5.53
N GLN A 115 0.04 -26.17 6.27
CA GLN A 115 0.78 -27.33 6.79
C GLN A 115 0.00 -28.11 7.87
N LYS A 116 -0.75 -27.42 8.74
CA LYS A 116 -1.61 -28.08 9.75
C LYS A 116 -2.80 -28.81 9.12
N ALA A 117 -3.37 -28.25 8.04
CA ALA A 117 -4.41 -28.93 7.25
C ALA A 117 -3.85 -30.19 6.58
N HIS A 118 -2.68 -30.08 5.93
CA HIS A 118 -2.04 -31.21 5.26
C HIS A 118 -1.68 -32.35 6.21
N ARG A 119 -1.23 -32.06 7.45
CA ARG A 119 -0.93 -33.10 8.44
C ARG A 119 -2.16 -33.86 8.97
N ARG A 120 -3.36 -33.26 8.96
CA ARG A 120 -4.58 -33.91 9.47
C ARG A 120 -5.18 -34.91 8.48
N ASP A 121 -4.98 -34.71 7.18
CA ASP A 121 -5.46 -35.64 6.14
C ASP A 121 -4.62 -36.92 6.03
N THR A 122 -3.34 -36.88 6.43
CA THR A 122 -2.45 -38.05 6.38
C THR A 122 -2.60 -39.06 7.54
N MET A 123 -3.50 -38.83 8.50
CA MET A 123 -3.75 -39.77 9.62
C MET A 123 -5.19 -40.32 9.65
N ALA A 124 -5.86 -40.36 8.49
CA ALA A 124 -7.13 -41.07 8.31
C ALA A 124 -6.96 -42.20 7.28
N ARG A 125 -6.21 -43.24 7.64
CA ARG A 125 -6.31 -44.58 7.04
C ARG A 125 -6.05 -45.64 8.12
#